data_AF-A0A4Y1WQT9-F1
#
_entry.id   AF-A0A4Y1WQT9-F1
#
_cell.length_a   1.000
_cell.length_b   1.000
_cell.length_c   1.000
_cell.angle_alpha   90.00
_cell.angle_beta   90.00
_cell.angle_gamma   90.00
#
_symmetry.space_group_name_H-M   'P 1'
#
loop_
_entity.id
_entity.type
_entity.pdbx_description
1 polymer ?
#
loop_
_entity_poly.entity_id
_entity_poly.type
_entity_poly.pdbx_seq_one_letter_code
_entity_poly.pdbx_strand_id
1 'polypeptide(L)'
;MNRSNDSSRTVAELRDELLGFTHPSAVRRIASAVRSADEVQALYALLSAGEEPLAYRAAWTLCHLAPTWDAVLRDRYDELVAAALDCPHAGRRRLLLALLYRQPQPEPLRVDFLDFCLDAMTDPAQPHAVRMYCMKLACEMCRTQKDLLHEFRTLVELLEPDLLPPSLRAVRRNVLAALDRNRPLPRR
;
A
#
# COMPACT_ATOMS: atom_id res chain seq x y z
N MET A 1 -22.30 -31.78 13.04
CA MET A 1 -22.42 -30.44 12.44
C MET A 1 -22.40 -29.40 13.56
N ASN A 2 -21.23 -28.85 13.91
CA ASN A 2 -21.15 -27.67 14.78
C ASN A 2 -21.02 -26.45 13.88
N ARG A 3 -22.14 -25.75 13.65
CA ARG A 3 -22.09 -24.36 13.17
C ARG A 3 -21.64 -23.52 14.35
N SER A 4 -20.34 -23.31 14.50
CA SER A 4 -19.83 -22.23 15.33
C SER A 4 -20.36 -20.93 14.73
N ASN A 5 -21.32 -20.32 15.41
CA ASN A 5 -21.86 -19.02 15.09
C ASN A 5 -20.81 -17.98 15.49
N ASP A 6 -19.69 -17.92 14.76
CA ASP A 6 -18.69 -16.86 14.92
C ASP A 6 -19.19 -15.65 14.14
N SER A 7 -20.08 -14.88 14.79
CA SER A 7 -20.65 -13.68 14.19
C SER A 7 -19.52 -12.72 13.85
N SER A 8 -19.32 -12.47 12.56
CA SER A 8 -18.40 -11.44 12.08
C SER A 8 -18.84 -10.08 12.62
N ARG A 9 -17.87 -9.25 13.01
CA ARG A 9 -18.13 -7.87 13.43
C ARG A 9 -18.76 -7.10 12.29
N THR A 10 -19.83 -6.38 12.60
CA THR A 10 -20.51 -5.46 11.71
C THR A 10 -19.64 -4.21 11.44
N VAL A 11 -20.01 -3.46 10.40
CA VAL A 11 -19.38 -2.15 10.09
C VAL A 11 -19.44 -1.20 11.29
N ALA A 12 -20.55 -1.20 12.04
CA ALA A 12 -20.74 -0.35 13.21
C ALA A 12 -19.79 -0.73 14.35
N GLU A 13 -19.67 -2.02 14.66
CA GLU A 13 -18.76 -2.51 15.71
C GLU A 13 -17.30 -2.23 15.36
N LEU A 14 -16.89 -2.43 14.10
CA LEU A 14 -15.55 -2.08 13.63
C LEU A 14 -15.29 -0.58 13.69
N ARG A 15 -16.27 0.25 13.32
CA ARG A 15 -16.18 1.70 13.44
C ARG A 15 -15.93 2.12 14.90
N ASP A 16 -16.71 1.60 15.83
CA ASP A 16 -16.60 1.94 17.24
C ASP A 16 -15.26 1.48 17.82
N GLU A 17 -14.80 0.28 17.45
CA GLU A 17 -13.49 -0.22 17.87
C GLU A 17 -12.34 0.64 17.29
N LEU A 18 -12.43 1.01 16.01
CA LEU A 18 -11.45 1.87 15.36
C LEU A 18 -11.41 3.27 15.97
N LEU A 19 -12.55 3.87 16.31
CA LEU A 19 -12.60 5.20 16.94
C LEU A 19 -12.19 5.17 18.42
N GLY A 20 -12.47 4.06 19.11
CA GLY A 20 -12.22 3.92 20.54
C GLY A 20 -10.77 3.72 20.94
N PHE A 21 -9.89 3.19 20.07
CA PHE A 21 -8.51 2.95 20.47
C PHE A 21 -7.64 4.21 20.45
N THR A 22 -6.78 4.35 21.45
CA THR A 22 -5.89 5.52 21.63
C THR A 22 -4.42 5.21 21.37
N HIS A 23 -4.03 3.93 21.27
CA HIS A 23 -2.64 3.52 21.12
C HIS A 23 -2.40 2.70 19.83
N PRO A 24 -1.29 2.93 19.10
CA PRO A 24 -0.93 2.19 17.88
C PRO A 24 -0.95 0.66 17.98
N SER A 25 -0.68 0.10 19.17
CA SER A 25 -0.69 -1.34 19.39
C SER A 25 -2.08 -1.97 19.17
N ALA A 26 -3.15 -1.21 19.36
CA ALA A 26 -4.51 -1.69 19.15
C ALA A 26 -4.78 -2.06 17.69
N VAL A 27 -4.13 -1.38 16.73
CA VAL A 27 -4.28 -1.67 15.29
C VAL A 27 -3.92 -3.12 14.98
N ARG A 28 -2.79 -3.60 15.52
CA ARG A 28 -2.34 -4.98 15.32
C ARG A 28 -3.30 -5.98 15.96
N ARG A 29 -3.83 -5.65 17.14
CA ARG A 29 -4.85 -6.46 17.83
C ARG A 29 -6.12 -6.59 16.97
N ILE A 30 -6.64 -5.47 16.47
CA ILE A 30 -7.84 -5.44 15.61
C ILE A 30 -7.62 -6.24 14.34
N ALA A 31 -6.49 -6.01 13.67
CA ALA A 31 -6.11 -6.72 12.45
C ALA A 31 -5.97 -8.25 12.69
N SER A 32 -5.35 -8.65 13.80
CA SER A 32 -5.20 -10.07 14.17
C SER A 32 -6.52 -10.74 14.55
N ALA A 33 -7.51 -9.94 14.97
CA ALA A 33 -8.83 -10.43 15.33
C ALA A 33 -9.77 -10.58 14.12
N VAL A 34 -9.34 -10.19 12.90
CA VAL A 34 -10.14 -10.34 11.68
C VAL A 34 -10.28 -11.80 11.28
N ARG A 35 -11.54 -12.27 11.18
CA ARG A 35 -11.85 -13.70 10.96
C ARG A 35 -12.61 -14.00 9.67
N SER A 36 -13.07 -13.00 8.93
CA SER A 36 -13.84 -13.20 7.70
C SER A 36 -13.54 -12.17 6.62
N ALA A 37 -13.86 -12.53 5.37
CA ALA A 37 -13.80 -11.61 4.24
C ALA A 37 -14.79 -10.44 4.41
N ASP A 38 -15.92 -10.66 5.08
CA ASP A 38 -16.92 -9.62 5.36
C ASP A 38 -16.35 -8.53 6.28
N GLU A 39 -15.56 -8.90 7.29
CA GLU A 39 -14.86 -7.91 8.13
C GLU A 39 -13.81 -7.12 7.35
N VAL A 40 -13.11 -7.76 6.41
CA VAL A 40 -12.15 -7.06 5.52
C VAL A 40 -12.89 -6.08 4.61
N GLN A 41 -14.03 -6.48 4.04
CA GLN A 41 -14.88 -5.60 3.23
C GLN A 41 -15.44 -4.44 4.06
N ALA A 42 -15.83 -4.68 5.31
CA ALA A 42 -16.28 -3.64 6.23
C ALA A 42 -15.16 -2.63 6.55
N LEU A 43 -13.94 -3.11 6.85
CA LEU A 43 -12.77 -2.25 7.03
C LEU A 43 -12.46 -1.44 5.78
N TYR A 44 -12.57 -2.05 4.60
CA TYR A 44 -12.38 -1.37 3.33
C TYR A 44 -13.44 -0.29 3.06
N ALA A 45 -14.71 -0.56 3.39
CA ALA A 45 -15.77 0.44 3.31
C ALA A 45 -15.50 1.64 4.24
N LEU A 46 -14.98 1.39 5.44
CA LEU A 46 -14.57 2.44 6.38
C LEU A 46 -13.34 3.24 5.89
N LEU A 47 -12.40 2.59 5.18
CA LEU A 47 -11.30 3.28 4.51
C LEU A 47 -11.81 4.21 3.40
N SER A 48 -12.78 3.74 2.62
CA SER A 48 -13.21 4.40 1.39
C SER A 48 -14.20 5.55 1.64
N ALA A 49 -15.16 5.33 2.54
CA ALA A 49 -16.25 6.26 2.83
C ALA A 49 -16.13 6.94 4.21
N GLY A 50 -15.14 6.57 5.02
CA GLY A 50 -14.95 7.15 6.35
C GLY A 50 -14.38 8.57 6.29
N GLU A 51 -14.79 9.40 7.25
CA GLU A 51 -14.11 10.66 7.54
C GLU A 51 -12.86 10.40 8.40
N GLU A 52 -11.96 11.38 8.49
CA GLU A 52 -10.84 11.28 9.42
C GLU A 52 -11.32 11.44 10.87
N PRO A 53 -10.78 10.66 11.85
CA PRO A 53 -9.63 9.76 11.74
C PRO A 53 -9.99 8.31 11.36
N LEU A 54 -11.26 8.01 11.09
CA LEU A 54 -11.76 6.65 10.86
C LEU A 54 -11.15 6.03 9.60
N ALA A 55 -11.13 6.75 8.48
CA ALA A 55 -10.53 6.26 7.23
C ALA A 55 -9.04 5.95 7.38
N TYR A 56 -8.26 6.84 8.02
CA TYR A 56 -6.85 6.57 8.29
C TYR A 56 -6.66 5.32 9.18
N ARG A 57 -7.46 5.16 10.24
CA ARG A 57 -7.35 4.01 11.15
C ARG A 57 -7.76 2.70 10.47
N ALA A 58 -8.78 2.72 9.62
CA ALA A 58 -9.17 1.60 8.78
C ALA A 58 -8.04 1.20 7.83
N ALA A 59 -7.47 2.16 7.08
CA ALA A 59 -6.32 1.91 6.21
C ALA A 59 -5.11 1.36 6.96
N TRP A 60 -4.84 1.88 8.15
CA TRP A 60 -3.73 1.39 8.96
C TRP A 60 -3.95 -0.05 9.42
N THR A 61 -5.19 -0.40 9.78
CA THR A 61 -5.57 -1.76 10.18
C THR A 61 -5.43 -2.74 9.02
N LEU A 62 -5.89 -2.35 7.82
CA LEU A 62 -5.72 -3.15 6.61
C LEU A 62 -4.25 -3.47 6.32
N CYS A 63 -3.32 -2.53 6.57
CA CYS A 63 -1.89 -2.76 6.38
C CYS A 63 -1.30 -3.86 7.29
N HIS A 64 -1.95 -4.17 8.41
CA HIS A 64 -1.51 -5.21 9.37
C HIS A 64 -2.29 -6.53 9.24
N LEU A 65 -3.20 -6.65 8.27
CA LEU A 65 -3.90 -7.91 8.03
C LEU A 65 -2.92 -9.02 7.62
N ALA A 66 -3.23 -10.24 8.06
CA ALA A 66 -2.54 -11.44 7.62
C ALA A 66 -2.63 -11.61 6.09
N PRO A 67 -1.59 -12.20 5.43
CA PRO A 67 -1.59 -12.41 3.98
C PRO A 67 -2.76 -13.23 3.44
N THR A 68 -3.44 -14.03 4.28
CA THR A 68 -4.65 -14.78 3.93
C THR A 68 -5.77 -13.88 3.38
N TRP A 69 -5.76 -12.59 3.72
CA TRP A 69 -6.75 -11.60 3.29
C TRP A 69 -6.34 -10.82 2.04
N ASP A 70 -5.14 -11.04 1.48
CA ASP A 70 -4.65 -10.30 0.31
C ASP A 70 -5.53 -10.52 -0.93
N ALA A 71 -6.22 -11.65 -1.06
CA ALA A 71 -7.14 -11.90 -2.16
C ALA A 71 -8.31 -10.90 -2.15
N VAL A 72 -8.90 -10.63 -0.98
CA VAL A 72 -10.03 -9.71 -0.83
C VAL A 72 -9.66 -8.28 -1.22
N LEU A 73 -8.44 -7.86 -0.88
CA LEU A 73 -7.93 -6.52 -1.23
C LEU A 73 -7.53 -6.41 -2.70
N ARG A 74 -7.12 -7.51 -3.32
CA ARG A 74 -6.76 -7.56 -4.74
C ARG A 74 -7.97 -7.31 -5.64
N ASP A 75 -9.13 -7.80 -5.25
CA ASP A 75 -10.41 -7.54 -5.94
C ASP A 75 -10.85 -6.07 -5.82
N ARG A 76 -10.09 -5.24 -5.09
CA ARG A 76 -10.28 -3.79 -4.92
C ARG A 76 -9.08 -2.99 -5.42
N TYR A 77 -8.19 -3.59 -6.21
CA TYR A 77 -6.94 -2.94 -6.65
C TYR A 77 -7.21 -1.59 -7.34
N ASP A 78 -8.14 -1.56 -8.29
CA ASP A 78 -8.42 -0.34 -9.07
C ASP A 78 -9.00 0.78 -8.21
N GLU A 79 -9.85 0.42 -7.24
CA GLU A 79 -10.42 1.37 -6.29
C GLU A 79 -9.36 1.88 -5.29
N LEU A 80 -8.44 1.02 -4.84
CA LEU A 80 -7.29 1.41 -4.01
C LEU A 80 -6.35 2.36 -4.75
N VAL A 81 -6.12 2.14 -6.05
CA VAL A 81 -5.37 3.06 -6.91
C VAL A 81 -6.06 4.41 -6.97
N ALA A 82 -7.36 4.45 -7.32
CA ALA A 82 -8.11 5.70 -7.38
C ALA A 82 -8.05 6.46 -6.04
N ALA A 83 -8.27 5.75 -4.93
CA ALA A 83 -8.15 6.32 -3.59
C ALA A 83 -6.75 6.87 -3.31
N ALA A 84 -5.67 6.22 -3.78
CA ALA A 84 -4.30 6.68 -3.57
C ALA A 84 -4.00 7.97 -4.35
N LEU A 85 -4.45 8.05 -5.60
CA LEU A 85 -4.29 9.21 -6.48
C LEU A 85 -5.03 10.43 -5.91
N ASP A 86 -6.28 10.25 -5.47
CA ASP A 86 -7.14 11.33 -4.98
C ASP A 86 -6.88 11.73 -3.53
N CYS A 87 -6.11 10.94 -2.76
CA CYS A 87 -5.95 11.17 -1.33
C CYS A 87 -5.09 12.40 -1.00
N PRO A 88 -5.62 13.49 -0.42
CA PRO A 88 -4.83 14.69 -0.11
C PRO A 88 -3.95 14.48 1.14
N HIS A 89 -4.35 13.60 2.05
CA HIS A 89 -3.64 13.35 3.30
C HIS A 89 -2.44 12.42 3.08
N ALA A 90 -1.24 12.98 3.14
CA ALA A 90 0.03 12.27 2.94
C ALA A 90 0.16 10.96 3.75
N GLY A 91 -0.26 10.98 5.02
CA GLY A 91 -0.19 9.81 5.89
C GLY A 91 -1.10 8.66 5.42
N ARG A 92 -2.29 8.99 4.90
CA ARG A 92 -3.25 8.00 4.40
C ARG A 92 -2.84 7.52 3.02
N ARG A 93 -2.36 8.41 2.14
CA ARG A 93 -1.78 8.05 0.85
C ARG A 93 -0.66 7.03 1.00
N ARG A 94 0.25 7.22 1.96
CA ARG A 94 1.29 6.24 2.28
C ARG A 94 0.72 4.86 2.63
N LEU A 95 -0.38 4.79 3.38
CA LEU A 95 -1.01 3.51 3.75
C LEU A 95 -1.64 2.84 2.53
N LEU A 96 -2.32 3.61 1.67
CA LEU A 96 -2.88 3.10 0.40
C LEU A 96 -1.79 2.51 -0.51
N LEU A 97 -0.68 3.23 -0.68
CA LEU A 97 0.48 2.74 -1.43
C LEU A 97 1.11 1.48 -0.80
N ALA A 98 1.11 1.38 0.53
CA ALA A 98 1.56 0.18 1.23
C ALA A 98 0.66 -1.04 0.96
N LEU A 99 -0.67 -0.83 0.93
CA LEU A 99 -1.63 -1.88 0.56
C LEU A 99 -1.42 -2.33 -0.88
N LEU A 100 -1.27 -1.40 -1.81
CA LEU A 100 -1.02 -1.68 -3.23
C LEU A 100 0.29 -2.45 -3.43
N TYR A 101 1.34 -2.12 -2.68
CA TYR A 101 2.64 -2.81 -2.79
C TYR A 101 2.60 -4.29 -2.34
N ARG A 102 1.63 -4.67 -1.52
CA ARG A 102 1.40 -6.08 -1.17
C ARG A 102 0.76 -6.87 -2.33
N GLN A 103 0.00 -6.19 -3.19
CA GLN A 103 -0.73 -6.82 -4.29
C GLN A 103 0.17 -7.10 -5.50
N PRO A 104 -0.11 -8.15 -6.30
CA PRO A 104 0.49 -8.26 -7.62
C PRO A 104 0.06 -7.07 -8.47
N GLN A 105 0.91 -6.67 -9.41
CA GLN A 105 0.52 -5.68 -10.41
C GLN A 105 -0.44 -6.34 -11.40
N PRO A 106 -1.54 -5.66 -11.79
CA PRO A 106 -2.47 -6.18 -12.76
C PRO A 106 -1.82 -6.27 -14.15
N GLU A 107 -2.39 -7.14 -14.99
CA GLU A 107 -2.13 -7.18 -16.42
C GLU A 107 -3.50 -6.99 -17.12
N PRO A 108 -3.69 -5.91 -17.90
CA PRO A 108 -2.71 -4.90 -18.30
C PRO A 108 -2.32 -3.94 -17.18
N LEU A 109 -1.15 -3.32 -17.34
CA LEU A 109 -0.61 -2.32 -16.43
C LEU A 109 -1.53 -1.08 -16.33
N ARG A 110 -1.73 -0.58 -15.11
CA ARG A 110 -2.37 0.71 -14.82
C ARG A 110 -1.40 1.87 -15.05
N VAL A 111 -1.40 2.43 -16.26
CA VAL A 111 -0.45 3.48 -16.69
C VAL A 111 -0.54 4.75 -15.86
N ASP A 112 -1.76 5.22 -15.55
CA ASP A 112 -2.02 6.37 -14.69
C ASP A 112 -1.34 6.25 -13.31
N PHE A 113 -1.35 5.04 -12.76
CA PHE A 113 -0.71 4.76 -11.48
C PHE A 113 0.80 4.69 -11.57
N LEU A 114 1.34 4.16 -12.69
CA LEU A 114 2.78 4.19 -12.96
C LEU A 114 3.28 5.63 -13.07
N ASP A 115 2.61 6.48 -13.85
CA ASP A 115 2.97 7.88 -14.06
C ASP A 115 3.04 8.62 -12.71
N PHE A 116 2.00 8.47 -11.89
CA PHE A 116 1.99 9.00 -10.53
C PHE A 116 3.20 8.51 -9.70
N CYS A 117 3.54 7.22 -9.79
CA CYS A 117 4.67 6.68 -9.04
C CYS A 117 6.03 7.24 -9.52
N LEU A 118 6.22 7.41 -10.82
CA LEU A 118 7.45 7.97 -11.39
C LEU A 118 7.64 9.42 -10.99
N ASP A 119 6.58 10.23 -11.09
CA ASP A 119 6.61 11.63 -10.65
C ASP A 119 6.88 11.71 -9.14
N ALA A 120 6.06 11.03 -8.34
CA ALA A 120 6.13 11.14 -6.89
C ALA A 120 7.43 10.61 -6.29
N MET A 121 8.13 9.64 -6.91
CA MET A 121 9.40 9.16 -6.36
C MET A 121 10.54 10.19 -6.51
N THR A 122 10.49 11.02 -7.55
CA THR A 122 11.49 12.06 -7.84
C THR A 122 11.19 13.39 -7.15
N ASP A 123 9.92 13.68 -6.85
CA ASP A 123 9.49 14.94 -6.24
C ASP A 123 10.02 15.10 -4.79
N PRO A 124 10.89 16.09 -4.50
CA PRO A 124 11.40 16.35 -3.15
C PRO A 124 10.35 16.88 -2.18
N ALA A 125 9.22 17.41 -2.67
CA ALA A 125 8.10 17.85 -1.83
C ALA A 125 7.30 16.67 -1.25
N GLN A 126 7.38 15.48 -1.86
CA GLN A 126 6.71 14.30 -1.33
C GLN A 126 7.39 13.78 -0.05
N PRO A 127 6.60 13.31 0.93
CA PRO A 127 7.15 12.65 2.11
C PRO A 127 8.01 11.44 1.74
N HIS A 128 9.11 11.21 2.46
CA HIS A 128 10.05 10.12 2.17
C HIS A 128 9.38 8.74 2.05
N ALA A 129 8.35 8.48 2.84
CA ALA A 129 7.65 7.19 2.80
C ALA A 129 6.78 7.03 1.54
N VAL A 130 6.17 8.11 1.02
CA VAL A 130 5.44 8.08 -0.25
C VAL A 130 6.43 7.80 -1.38
N ARG A 131 7.52 8.58 -1.45
CA ARG A 131 8.61 8.39 -2.43
C ARG A 131 9.16 6.97 -2.44
N MET A 132 9.37 6.39 -1.24
CA MET A 132 9.79 5.00 -1.09
C MET A 132 8.81 4.03 -1.74
N TYR A 133 7.52 4.10 -1.42
CA TYR A 133 6.55 3.15 -1.97
C TYR A 133 6.39 3.33 -3.46
N CYS A 134 6.35 4.56 -3.96
CA CYS A 134 6.30 4.84 -5.39
C CYS A 134 7.49 4.23 -6.15
N MET A 135 8.72 4.37 -5.63
CA MET A 135 9.91 3.75 -6.24
C MET A 135 9.84 2.21 -6.26
N LYS A 136 9.31 1.60 -5.20
CA LYS A 136 9.14 0.14 -5.13
C LYS A 136 8.05 -0.36 -6.06
N LEU A 137 6.93 0.37 -6.14
CA LEU A 137 5.80 0.05 -7.02
C LEU A 137 6.19 0.19 -8.50
N ALA A 138 6.84 1.29 -8.87
CA ALA A 138 7.39 1.48 -10.22
C ALA A 138 8.37 0.37 -10.59
N CYS A 139 9.25 -0.05 -9.67
CA CYS A 139 10.10 -1.22 -9.89
C CYS A 139 9.31 -2.50 -10.18
N GLU A 140 8.24 -2.77 -9.42
CA GLU A 140 7.40 -3.95 -9.62
C GLU A 140 6.60 -3.90 -10.92
N MET A 141 6.17 -2.72 -11.36
CA MET A 141 5.44 -2.50 -12.62
C MET A 141 6.38 -2.60 -13.84
N CYS A 142 7.58 -2.03 -13.77
CA CYS A 142 8.50 -1.99 -14.91
C CYS A 142 9.34 -3.27 -15.07
N ARG A 143 9.59 -4.06 -14.00
CA ARG A 143 10.51 -5.22 -14.09
C ARG A 143 10.10 -6.29 -15.09
N THR A 144 8.82 -6.39 -15.44
CA THR A 144 8.31 -7.37 -16.42
C THR A 144 8.19 -6.80 -17.83
N GLN A 145 8.47 -5.51 -18.04
CA GLN A 145 8.29 -4.79 -19.30
C GLN A 145 9.64 -4.22 -19.76
N LYS A 146 10.23 -4.77 -20.83
CA LYS A 146 11.61 -4.44 -21.24
C LYS A 146 11.82 -2.95 -21.55
N ASP A 147 10.87 -2.34 -22.24
CA ASP A 147 10.99 -0.94 -22.68
C ASP A 147 10.91 0.01 -21.46
N LEU A 148 9.93 -0.22 -20.57
CA LEU A 148 9.77 0.57 -19.34
C LEU A 148 10.90 0.36 -18.33
N LEU A 149 11.53 -0.82 -18.32
CA LEU A 149 12.61 -1.15 -17.41
C LEU A 149 13.84 -0.25 -17.62
N HIS A 150 14.17 0.05 -18.88
CA HIS A 150 15.32 0.90 -19.20
C HIS A 150 15.10 2.33 -18.69
N GLU A 151 13.95 2.93 -19.03
CA GLU A 151 13.58 4.28 -18.60
C GLU A 151 13.52 4.40 -17.08
N PHE A 152 12.88 3.44 -16.41
CA PHE A 152 12.81 3.41 -14.95
C PHE A 152 14.21 3.34 -14.31
N ARG A 153 15.11 2.50 -14.84
CA ARG A 153 16.49 2.43 -14.34
C ARG A 153 17.19 3.77 -14.45
N THR A 154 17.10 4.44 -15.60
CA THR A 154 17.70 5.76 -15.80
C THR A 154 17.18 6.78 -14.78
N LEU A 155 15.87 6.83 -14.53
CA LEU A 155 15.29 7.70 -13.52
C LEU A 155 15.83 7.42 -12.10
N VAL A 156 15.97 6.15 -11.72
CA VAL A 156 16.52 5.77 -10.41
C VAL A 156 18.02 6.11 -10.31
N GLU A 157 18.77 5.97 -11.39
CA GLU A 157 20.20 6.30 -11.44
C GLU A 157 20.45 7.80 -11.29
N LEU A 158 19.60 8.64 -11.90
CA LEU A 158 19.61 10.11 -11.77
C LEU A 158 19.34 10.62 -10.35
N LEU A 159 18.72 9.81 -9.48
CA LEU A 159 18.57 10.15 -8.07
C LEU A 159 19.95 10.07 -7.38
N GLU A 160 20.65 11.20 -7.30
CA GLU A 160 21.98 11.28 -6.71
C GLU A 160 22.00 10.79 -5.25
N PRO A 161 22.80 9.75 -4.91
CA PRO A 161 22.80 9.15 -3.57
C PRO A 161 23.06 10.14 -2.42
N ASP A 162 23.88 11.15 -2.68
CA ASP A 162 24.30 12.14 -1.68
C ASP A 162 23.20 13.17 -1.39
N LEU A 163 22.30 13.39 -2.35
CA LEU A 163 21.13 14.26 -2.20
C LEU A 163 19.94 13.54 -1.57
N LEU A 164 19.99 12.20 -1.44
CA LEU A 164 18.91 11.41 -0.86
C LEU A 164 19.06 11.25 0.66
N PRO A 165 17.94 11.31 1.42
CA PRO A 165 17.93 10.91 2.82
C PRO A 165 18.27 9.42 2.96
N PRO A 166 18.79 8.96 4.13
CA PRO A 166 19.24 7.58 4.32
C PRO A 166 18.20 6.51 3.96
N SER A 167 16.92 6.75 4.24
CA SER A 167 15.83 5.84 3.92
C SER A 167 15.65 5.65 2.41
N LEU A 168 15.70 6.73 1.62
CA LEU A 168 15.56 6.66 0.16
C LEU A 168 16.82 6.11 -0.51
N ARG A 169 18.01 6.44 0.03
CA ARG A 169 19.28 5.86 -0.45
C ARG A 169 19.27 4.33 -0.32
N ALA A 170 18.77 3.80 0.81
CA ALA A 170 18.65 2.36 1.00
C ALA A 170 17.66 1.73 0.01
N VAL A 171 16.53 2.39 -0.25
CA VAL A 171 15.51 1.89 -1.19
C VAL A 171 16.05 1.90 -2.62
N ARG A 172 16.67 2.99 -3.06
CA ARG A 172 17.35 3.11 -4.37
C ARG A 172 18.33 1.97 -4.59
N ARG A 173 19.23 1.72 -3.62
CA ARG A 173 20.20 0.62 -3.69
C ARG A 173 19.50 -0.74 -3.84
N ASN A 174 18.44 -0.97 -3.08
CA ASN A 174 17.71 -2.24 -3.13
C ASN A 174 16.97 -2.42 -4.47
N VAL A 175 16.41 -1.34 -5.02
CA VAL A 175 15.76 -1.32 -6.34
C VAL A 175 16.78 -1.65 -7.42
N LEU A 176 17.91 -0.94 -7.50
CA LEU A 176 18.96 -1.23 -8.51
C LEU A 176 19.45 -2.69 -8.39
N ALA A 177 19.69 -3.17 -7.18
CA ALA A 177 20.08 -4.57 -6.96
C ALA A 177 18.99 -5.58 -7.36
N ALA A 178 17.71 -5.23 -7.22
CA ALA A 178 16.59 -6.05 -7.67
C ALA A 178 16.52 -6.11 -9.20
N LEU A 179 16.74 -4.97 -9.87
CA LEU A 179 16.83 -4.88 -11.33
C LEU A 179 18.00 -5.71 -11.88
N ASP A 180 19.19 -5.58 -11.29
CA ASP A 180 20.40 -6.31 -11.72
C ASP A 180 20.24 -7.83 -11.60
N ARG A 181 19.53 -8.28 -10.56
CA ARG A 181 19.31 -9.70 -10.27
C ARG A 181 18.06 -10.26 -10.94
N ASN A 182 17.27 -9.41 -11.58
CA ASN A 182 15.93 -9.73 -12.08
C ASN A 182 15.06 -10.44 -11.03
N ARG A 183 15.00 -9.88 -9.81
CA ARG A 183 14.21 -10.43 -8.69
C ARG A 183 13.23 -9.41 -8.14
N PRO A 184 12.04 -9.81 -7.69
CA PRO A 184 11.10 -8.89 -7.06
C PRO A 184 11.66 -8.38 -5.74
N LEU A 185 11.24 -7.18 -5.36
CA LEU A 185 11.53 -6.66 -4.03
C LEU A 185 10.70 -7.41 -2.98
N PRO A 186 11.21 -7.56 -1.74
CA PRO A 186 10.41 -8.15 -0.67
C PRO A 186 9.14 -7.34 -0.43
N ARG A 187 7.99 -8.01 -0.45
CA ARG A 187 6.70 -7.47 -0.03
C ARG A 187 6.56 -7.77 1.46
N ARG A 188 6.61 -6.74 2.28
CA ARG A 188 6.43 -6.81 3.75
C ARG A 188 5.38 -5.82 4.16
#